data_AF-A0A0C2D6U8-F1
#
_entry.id   AF-A0A0C2D6U8-F1
#
_cell.length_a   1.000
_cell.length_b   1.000
_cell.length_c   1.000
_cell.angle_alpha   90.00
_cell.angle_beta   90.00
_cell.angle_gamma   90.00
#
_symmetry.space_group_name_H-M   'P 1'
#
loop_
_entity.id
_entity.type
_entity.pdbx_description
1 polymer ?
#
loop_
_entity_poly.entity_id
_entity_poly.type
_entity_poly.pdbx_seq_one_letter_code
_entity_poly.pdbx_strand_id
1 'polypeptide(L)'
;MTAGGPLDAALARSQAWCRSWWARLHQPQPWLAEIPDVGPSCEVLLADALFHDLSADERQGLLGWIRSQQHADGSWRDEMGEPDVSLTCLGYWARVQAGEDPDAEDLVRALRVIHELGGARQANLSVRLWLAMAGTVEWDWVPSVPSELYLLPEFAPLSPARLSPWARQMVTALHLLASGPARVHLYEAPELLLYNRDDAAIPPRLTRPGLAGDLLQAFDSSIRFGRKLPCGAVRRRSLARARRWIEDAQQPHGGWFSTRPTIYSLMALRVAGVTSDDPRIRAGLAYLRQARGIVQIGPSKQALAQGLTGRPLAKIAGLGTAAGIDGVQDRLLAAELTSSGPWQRRANAPTGGWSAETQADAHLDLRTTCAVLHALRGTRTPATRASLRRAAEIMLAMQEPDGSFARFERGEATVPLSQLPWRDADQLNLGGTDDEARVVLTATVLRELAVLGWRREDDRIAAACAWLDRTHAAHGHTWSVATLAEVVRATAIQCVPDNPLRKACEQRLRTKQLEDGSFGDELATARGLLALIAAGEPCAQAQRAARHLVGRVGQIPDDAPSLPDAALPGYGLSPRLRDPSAGARAIHAALSSFRREVGELTNI
;
A
#
# COMPACT_ATOMS: atom_id res chain seq x y z
N MET A 1 7.86 6.61 44.38
CA MET A 1 7.29 5.93 43.19
C MET A 1 5.83 5.61 43.48
N THR A 2 4.94 6.57 43.27
CA THR A 2 3.49 6.34 43.40
C THR A 2 3.02 5.59 42.17
N ALA A 3 2.82 4.28 42.29
CA ALA A 3 1.99 3.54 41.35
C ALA A 3 0.60 4.21 41.32
N GLY A 4 0.16 4.68 40.15
CA GLY A 4 -1.17 5.29 39.98
C GLY A 4 -1.19 6.77 39.55
N GLY A 5 -0.10 7.30 38.96
CA GLY A 5 -0.11 8.65 38.38
C GLY A 5 -0.86 8.73 37.04
N PRO A 6 -1.17 9.94 36.52
CA PRO A 6 -1.87 10.12 35.24
C PRO A 6 -1.21 9.41 34.05
N LEU A 7 0.13 9.35 34.04
CA LEU A 7 0.89 8.62 33.02
C LEU A 7 0.68 7.10 33.09
N ASP A 8 0.57 6.51 34.28
CA ASP A 8 0.30 5.07 34.43
C ASP A 8 -1.10 4.71 33.97
N ALA A 9 -2.09 5.55 34.31
CA ALA A 9 -3.46 5.40 33.83
C ALA A 9 -3.52 5.47 32.30
N ALA A 10 -2.82 6.44 31.69
CA ALA A 10 -2.76 6.56 30.23
C ALA A 10 -2.03 5.38 29.55
N LEU A 11 -0.98 4.85 30.17
CA LEU A 11 -0.28 3.65 29.69
C LEU A 11 -1.19 2.42 29.72
N ALA A 12 -1.89 2.18 30.84
CA ALA A 12 -2.82 1.07 30.98
C ALA A 12 -3.96 1.17 29.94
N ARG A 13 -4.54 2.36 29.76
CA ARG A 13 -5.62 2.60 28.80
C ARG A 13 -5.17 2.40 27.35
N SER A 14 -4.05 3.00 26.96
CA SER A 14 -3.50 2.84 25.61
C SER A 14 -3.08 1.40 25.29
N GLN A 15 -2.61 0.65 26.28
CA GLN A 15 -2.34 -0.79 26.13
C GLN A 15 -3.63 -1.59 25.95
N ALA A 16 -4.69 -1.26 26.69
CA ALA A 16 -6.00 -1.90 26.54
C ALA A 16 -6.56 -1.67 25.12
N TRP A 17 -6.43 -0.48 24.55
CA TRP A 17 -6.81 -0.23 23.16
C TRP A 17 -6.02 -1.09 22.16
N CYS A 18 -4.72 -1.28 22.38
CA CYS A 18 -3.90 -2.18 21.55
C CYS A 18 -4.40 -3.64 21.66
N ARG A 19 -4.79 -4.10 22.84
CA ARG A 19 -5.39 -5.43 23.05
C ARG A 19 -6.74 -5.58 22.35
N SER A 20 -7.58 -4.54 22.40
CA SER A 20 -8.85 -4.51 21.67
C SER A 20 -8.64 -4.63 20.16
N TRP A 21 -7.69 -3.88 19.59
CA TRP A 21 -7.32 -4.00 18.18
C TRP A 21 -6.72 -5.37 17.83
N TRP A 22 -5.88 -5.92 18.71
CA TRP A 22 -5.35 -7.27 18.54
C TRP A 22 -6.48 -8.31 18.45
N ALA A 23 -7.47 -8.23 19.35
CA ALA A 23 -8.64 -9.10 19.31
C ALA A 23 -9.44 -8.93 18.02
N ARG A 24 -9.69 -7.68 17.59
CA ARG A 24 -10.39 -7.36 16.33
C ARG A 24 -9.72 -7.97 15.10
N LEU A 25 -8.39 -8.05 15.05
CA LEU A 25 -7.64 -8.67 13.94
C LEU A 25 -7.69 -10.20 13.92
N HIS A 26 -8.07 -10.83 15.03
CA HIS A 26 -8.10 -12.28 15.17
C HIS A 26 -9.52 -12.85 15.31
N GLN A 27 -10.54 -12.03 15.07
CA GLN A 27 -11.92 -12.49 14.95
C GLN A 27 -12.11 -13.32 13.66
N PRO A 28 -13.12 -14.22 13.60
CA PRO A 28 -13.43 -14.96 12.39
C PRO A 28 -13.68 -14.05 11.18
N GLN A 29 -14.35 -12.92 11.40
CA GLN A 29 -14.45 -11.82 10.45
C GLN A 29 -13.62 -10.64 11.00
N PRO A 30 -12.34 -10.52 10.59
CA PRO A 30 -11.43 -9.58 11.21
C PRO A 30 -11.76 -8.14 10.81
N TRP A 31 -11.37 -7.18 11.64
CA TRP A 31 -11.34 -5.78 11.24
C TRP A 31 -10.16 -5.53 10.31
N LEU A 32 -10.31 -4.60 9.37
CA LEU A 32 -9.19 -4.20 8.52
C LEU A 32 -8.25 -3.25 9.27
N ALA A 33 -6.97 -3.63 9.37
CA ALA A 33 -5.89 -2.73 9.80
C ALA A 33 -5.25 -1.94 8.63
N GLU A 34 -5.63 -2.25 7.40
CA GLU A 34 -5.14 -1.61 6.18
C GLU A 34 -6.32 -1.43 5.22
N ILE A 35 -7.03 -0.31 5.37
CA ILE A 35 -8.25 0.01 4.64
C ILE A 35 -7.89 0.76 3.35
N PRO A 36 -8.15 0.20 2.15
CA PRO A 36 -7.95 0.90 0.88
C PRO A 36 -9.08 1.89 0.57
N ASP A 37 -8.98 2.57 -0.58
CA ASP A 37 -10.13 3.16 -1.25
C ASP A 37 -11.22 2.10 -1.60
N VAL A 38 -12.34 2.55 -2.16
CA VAL A 38 -13.46 1.67 -2.53
C VAL A 38 -13.18 0.74 -3.71
N GLY A 39 -12.15 1.00 -4.50
CA GLY A 39 -11.89 0.31 -5.76
C GLY A 39 -11.83 -1.22 -5.63
N PRO A 40 -11.10 -1.82 -4.66
CA PRO A 40 -11.08 -3.27 -4.48
C PRO A 40 -12.47 -3.84 -4.18
N SER A 41 -13.28 -3.12 -3.39
CA SER A 41 -14.65 -3.54 -3.06
C SER A 41 -15.56 -3.50 -4.29
N CYS A 42 -15.44 -2.45 -5.11
CA CYS A 42 -16.17 -2.35 -6.37
C CYS A 42 -15.79 -3.48 -7.33
N GLU A 43 -14.49 -3.74 -7.52
CA GLU A 43 -14.03 -4.78 -8.45
C GLU A 43 -14.37 -6.19 -7.99
N VAL A 44 -14.43 -6.44 -6.68
CA VAL A 44 -14.93 -7.72 -6.15
C VAL A 44 -16.42 -7.90 -6.45
N LEU A 45 -17.23 -6.84 -6.35
CA LEU A 45 -18.65 -6.89 -6.74
C LEU A 45 -18.82 -7.13 -8.25
N LEU A 46 -17.98 -6.54 -9.10
CA LEU A 46 -17.99 -6.82 -10.54
C LEU A 46 -17.52 -8.25 -10.85
N ALA A 47 -16.44 -8.70 -10.21
CA ALA A 47 -15.89 -10.04 -10.38
C ALA A 47 -16.84 -11.15 -9.92
N ASP A 48 -17.72 -10.85 -8.97
CA ASP A 48 -18.73 -11.77 -8.48
C ASP A 48 -19.75 -12.19 -9.57
N ALA A 49 -19.95 -11.39 -10.61
CA ALA A 49 -20.73 -11.81 -11.79
C ALA A 49 -20.11 -13.01 -12.53
N LEU A 50 -18.80 -13.23 -12.38
CA LEU A 50 -18.07 -14.35 -12.96
C LEU A 50 -17.89 -15.51 -11.97
N PHE A 51 -17.60 -15.20 -10.71
CA PHE A 51 -17.18 -16.21 -9.72
C PHE A 51 -18.30 -16.66 -8.78
N HIS A 52 -19.37 -15.87 -8.63
CA HIS A 52 -20.48 -16.13 -7.70
C HIS A 52 -19.97 -16.49 -6.29
N ASP A 53 -19.02 -15.70 -5.79
CA ASP A 53 -18.29 -15.96 -4.54
C ASP A 53 -18.92 -15.29 -3.33
N LEU A 54 -19.72 -14.23 -3.56
CA LEU A 54 -20.31 -13.40 -2.51
C LEU A 54 -21.64 -13.96 -2.01
N SER A 55 -21.79 -14.04 -0.69
CA SER A 55 -23.12 -14.19 -0.08
C SER A 55 -23.93 -12.88 -0.21
N ALA A 56 -25.25 -12.96 0.01
CA ALA A 56 -26.11 -11.78 0.01
C ALA A 56 -25.66 -10.74 1.06
N ASP A 57 -25.31 -11.18 2.27
CA ASP A 57 -24.85 -10.31 3.35
C ASP A 57 -23.51 -9.66 3.03
N GLU A 58 -22.57 -10.41 2.43
CA GLU A 58 -21.29 -9.86 2.01
C GLU A 58 -21.47 -8.81 0.90
N ARG A 59 -22.36 -9.08 -0.07
CA ARG A 59 -22.70 -8.11 -1.13
C ARG A 59 -23.25 -6.82 -0.52
N GLN A 60 -24.22 -6.93 0.40
CA GLN A 60 -24.80 -5.77 1.06
C GLN A 60 -23.79 -5.03 1.95
N GLY A 61 -22.89 -5.76 2.62
CA GLY A 61 -21.81 -5.17 3.40
C GLY A 61 -20.85 -4.34 2.54
N LEU A 62 -20.40 -4.88 1.40
CA LEU A 62 -19.53 -4.17 0.45
C LEU A 62 -20.22 -2.94 -0.15
N LEU A 63 -21.50 -3.05 -0.51
CA LEU A 63 -22.30 -1.91 -0.99
C LEU A 63 -22.47 -0.85 0.10
N GLY A 64 -22.69 -1.25 1.35
CA GLY A 64 -22.75 -0.36 2.51
C GLY A 64 -21.47 0.44 2.69
N TRP A 65 -20.30 -0.20 2.51
CA TRP A 65 -19.01 0.48 2.48
C TRP A 65 -18.93 1.50 1.33
N ILE A 66 -19.24 1.07 0.09
CA ILE A 66 -19.15 1.94 -1.10
C ILE A 66 -20.04 3.18 -0.94
N ARG A 67 -21.30 3.01 -0.52
CA ARG A 67 -22.24 4.10 -0.26
C ARG A 67 -21.71 5.06 0.82
N SER A 68 -21.10 4.53 1.87
CA SER A 68 -20.57 5.36 2.96
C SER A 68 -19.41 6.26 2.56
N GLN A 69 -18.70 5.92 1.48
CA GLN A 69 -17.58 6.70 0.98
C GLN A 69 -17.99 7.68 -0.14
N GLN A 70 -19.26 7.67 -0.57
CA GLN A 70 -19.75 8.64 -1.54
C GLN A 70 -19.92 10.01 -0.86
N HIS A 71 -19.38 11.05 -1.50
CA HIS A 71 -19.51 12.42 -1.03
C HIS A 71 -20.84 13.06 -1.49
N ALA A 72 -21.18 14.19 -0.87
CA ALA A 72 -22.42 14.91 -1.13
C ALA A 72 -22.53 15.46 -2.57
N ASP A 73 -21.44 15.60 -3.29
CA ASP A 73 -21.44 15.94 -4.73
C ASP A 73 -21.61 14.72 -5.65
N GLY A 74 -21.75 13.52 -5.07
CA GLY A 74 -21.86 12.24 -5.78
C GLY A 74 -20.51 11.57 -6.06
N SER A 75 -19.38 12.24 -5.82
CA SER A 75 -18.05 11.72 -6.13
C SER A 75 -17.52 10.72 -5.09
N TRP A 76 -16.56 9.90 -5.50
CA TRP A 76 -15.61 9.26 -4.60
C TRP A 76 -14.26 9.96 -4.76
N ARG A 77 -13.55 10.13 -3.65
CA ARG A 77 -12.39 11.01 -3.58
C ARG A 77 -11.08 10.24 -3.48
N ASP A 78 -10.03 10.85 -4.03
CA ASP A 78 -8.66 10.38 -3.87
C ASP A 78 -8.11 10.69 -2.46
N GLU A 79 -6.82 10.39 -2.29
CA GLU A 79 -6.06 10.65 -1.08
C GLU A 79 -5.89 12.13 -0.69
N MET A 80 -6.00 13.05 -1.67
CA MET A 80 -5.97 14.49 -1.42
C MET A 80 -7.35 15.01 -1.03
N GLY A 81 -8.37 14.16 -1.10
CA GLY A 81 -9.75 14.54 -0.88
C GLY A 81 -10.33 15.25 -2.11
N GLU A 82 -9.79 15.04 -3.31
CA GLU A 82 -10.33 15.56 -4.55
C GLU A 82 -11.17 14.50 -5.28
N PRO A 83 -12.22 14.88 -6.02
CA PRO A 83 -13.00 13.93 -6.82
C PRO A 83 -12.11 13.12 -7.79
N ASP A 84 -12.16 11.80 -7.68
CA ASP A 84 -11.42 10.89 -8.57
C ASP A 84 -12.37 10.24 -9.57
N VAL A 85 -12.10 10.43 -10.87
CA VAL A 85 -12.95 9.91 -11.93
C VAL A 85 -13.00 8.37 -11.93
N SER A 86 -11.92 7.69 -11.58
CA SER A 86 -11.85 6.23 -11.64
C SER A 86 -12.63 5.59 -10.50
N LEU A 87 -12.44 6.09 -9.27
CA LEU A 87 -13.21 5.67 -8.09
C LEU A 87 -14.68 6.02 -8.25
N THR A 88 -15.00 7.18 -8.83
CA THR A 88 -16.39 7.58 -9.07
C THR A 88 -17.05 6.68 -10.12
N CYS A 89 -16.38 6.38 -11.23
CA CYS A 89 -16.86 5.39 -12.20
C CYS A 89 -17.09 4.01 -11.56
N LEU A 90 -16.13 3.49 -10.79
CA LEU A 90 -16.26 2.19 -10.13
C LEU A 90 -17.37 2.18 -9.07
N GLY A 91 -17.48 3.24 -8.28
CA GLY A 91 -18.50 3.40 -7.23
C GLY A 91 -19.91 3.45 -7.82
N TYR A 92 -20.11 4.25 -8.87
CA TYR A 92 -21.36 4.28 -9.63
C TYR A 92 -21.67 2.90 -10.22
N TRP A 93 -20.72 2.32 -10.96
CA TRP A 93 -20.96 1.08 -11.70
C TRP A 93 -21.24 -0.11 -10.78
N ALA A 94 -20.51 -0.26 -9.68
CA ALA A 94 -20.74 -1.34 -8.73
C ALA A 94 -22.13 -1.27 -8.08
N ARG A 95 -22.65 -0.05 -7.85
CA ARG A 95 -24.00 0.18 -7.30
C ARG A 95 -25.10 -0.17 -8.31
N VAL A 96 -24.97 0.30 -9.55
CA VAL A 96 -25.93 -0.03 -10.63
C VAL A 96 -25.89 -1.53 -10.96
N GLN A 97 -24.70 -2.13 -11.03
CA GLN A 97 -24.53 -3.58 -11.21
C GLN A 97 -25.21 -4.40 -10.09
N ALA A 98 -25.31 -3.84 -8.88
CA ALA A 98 -26.00 -4.47 -7.77
C ALA A 98 -27.53 -4.26 -7.77
N GLY A 99 -28.07 -3.58 -8.79
CA GLY A 99 -29.50 -3.36 -8.99
C GLY A 99 -30.03 -2.05 -8.40
N GLU A 100 -29.16 -1.10 -8.05
CA GLU A 100 -29.60 0.26 -7.72
C GLU A 100 -30.06 1.01 -8.97
N ASP A 101 -31.06 1.88 -8.79
CA ASP A 101 -31.63 2.68 -9.87
C ASP A 101 -30.63 3.76 -10.35
N PRO A 102 -30.16 3.73 -11.61
CA PRO A 102 -29.23 4.73 -12.13
C PRO A 102 -29.79 6.17 -12.09
N ASP A 103 -31.12 6.33 -12.03
CA ASP A 103 -31.79 7.64 -11.93
C ASP A 103 -31.88 8.17 -10.49
N ALA A 104 -31.35 7.45 -9.50
CA ALA A 104 -31.26 7.93 -8.12
C ALA A 104 -30.42 9.22 -8.02
N GLU A 105 -30.87 10.18 -7.22
CA GLU A 105 -30.29 11.54 -7.16
C GLU A 105 -28.77 11.55 -6.88
N ASP A 106 -28.29 10.66 -6.01
CA ASP A 106 -26.87 10.53 -5.68
C ASP A 106 -26.04 9.87 -6.80
N LEU A 107 -26.62 8.97 -7.58
CA LEU A 107 -25.97 8.36 -8.76
C LEU A 107 -25.96 9.31 -9.96
N VAL A 108 -27.03 10.10 -10.18
CA VAL A 108 -27.06 11.17 -11.17
C VAL A 108 -25.99 12.24 -10.88
N ARG A 109 -25.81 12.61 -9.61
CA ARG A 109 -24.72 13.49 -9.18
C ARG A 109 -23.34 12.88 -9.48
N ALA A 110 -23.15 11.59 -9.21
CA ALA A 110 -21.91 10.88 -9.54
C ALA A 110 -21.62 10.94 -11.05
N LEU A 111 -22.64 10.68 -11.88
CA LEU A 111 -22.54 10.71 -13.33
C LEU A 111 -22.15 12.09 -13.86
N ARG A 112 -22.74 13.15 -13.28
CA ARG A 112 -22.36 14.53 -13.59
C ARG A 112 -20.88 14.79 -13.31
N VAL A 113 -20.38 14.40 -12.13
CA VAL A 113 -18.95 14.54 -11.80
C VAL A 113 -18.07 13.74 -12.76
N ILE A 114 -18.48 12.51 -13.12
CA ILE A 114 -17.77 11.69 -14.11
C ILE A 114 -17.62 12.44 -15.44
N HIS A 115 -18.69 13.04 -15.95
CA HIS A 115 -18.65 13.81 -17.20
C HIS A 115 -17.82 15.09 -17.09
N GLU A 116 -17.94 15.83 -15.97
CA GLU A 116 -17.13 17.03 -15.69
C GLU A 116 -15.62 16.71 -15.67
N LEU A 117 -15.24 15.54 -15.15
CA LEU A 117 -13.85 15.05 -15.15
C LEU A 117 -13.43 14.38 -16.47
N GLY A 118 -14.27 14.43 -17.50
CA GLY A 118 -13.94 13.97 -18.85
C GLY A 118 -14.30 12.50 -19.14
N GLY A 119 -15.16 11.89 -18.33
CA GLY A 119 -15.71 10.55 -18.52
C GLY A 119 -14.71 9.42 -18.34
N ALA A 120 -15.15 8.17 -18.59
CA ALA A 120 -14.33 6.98 -18.43
C ALA A 120 -13.06 6.95 -19.30
N ARG A 121 -12.99 7.79 -20.35
CA ARG A 121 -11.76 7.97 -21.14
C ARG A 121 -10.62 8.61 -20.36
N GLN A 122 -10.91 9.32 -19.27
CA GLN A 122 -9.91 9.88 -18.37
C GLN A 122 -9.57 8.95 -17.20
N ALA A 123 -10.36 7.89 -16.98
CA ALA A 123 -10.17 6.93 -15.91
C ALA A 123 -8.94 6.02 -16.13
N ASN A 124 -8.49 5.44 -15.03
CA ASN A 124 -7.32 4.55 -15.00
C ASN A 124 -7.57 3.22 -15.74
N LEU A 125 -6.51 2.41 -15.82
CA LEU A 125 -6.50 1.11 -16.48
C LEU A 125 -7.61 0.17 -16.00
N SER A 126 -7.94 0.15 -14.71
CA SER A 126 -8.94 -0.78 -14.15
C SER A 126 -10.32 -0.51 -14.74
N VAL A 127 -10.80 0.75 -14.71
CA VAL A 127 -12.11 1.11 -15.26
C VAL A 127 -12.20 0.75 -16.73
N ARG A 128 -11.18 1.10 -17.51
CA ARG A 128 -11.15 0.84 -18.96
C ARG A 128 -11.10 -0.66 -19.27
N LEU A 129 -10.37 -1.43 -18.47
CA LEU A 129 -10.32 -2.89 -18.59
C LEU A 129 -11.68 -3.51 -18.28
N TRP A 130 -12.34 -3.12 -17.20
CA TRP A 130 -13.68 -3.60 -16.88
C TRP A 130 -14.68 -3.24 -17.98
N LEU A 131 -14.69 -2.00 -18.48
CA LEU A 131 -15.58 -1.58 -19.59
C LEU A 131 -15.33 -2.39 -20.86
N ALA A 132 -14.07 -2.70 -21.19
CA ALA A 132 -13.73 -3.54 -22.33
C ALA A 132 -14.20 -4.99 -22.15
N MET A 133 -14.11 -5.52 -20.92
CA MET A 133 -14.61 -6.86 -20.59
C MET A 133 -16.14 -6.93 -20.54
N ALA A 134 -16.82 -5.85 -20.15
CA ALA A 134 -18.27 -5.74 -20.20
C ALA A 134 -18.79 -5.61 -21.64
N GLY A 135 -17.94 -5.21 -22.59
CA GLY A 135 -18.32 -4.95 -23.98
C GLY A 135 -18.83 -3.53 -24.24
N THR A 136 -18.78 -2.64 -23.24
CA THR A 136 -19.19 -1.23 -23.35
C THR A 136 -18.23 -0.41 -24.20
N VAL A 137 -16.94 -0.79 -24.25
CA VAL A 137 -15.93 -0.16 -25.12
C VAL A 137 -15.09 -1.23 -25.82
N GLU A 138 -14.44 -0.83 -26.92
CA GLU A 138 -13.48 -1.68 -27.61
C GLU A 138 -12.22 -1.91 -26.77
N TRP A 139 -11.58 -3.08 -26.93
CA TRP A 139 -10.33 -3.42 -26.24
C TRP A 139 -9.16 -2.46 -26.53
N ASP A 140 -9.26 -1.67 -27.60
CA ASP A 140 -8.31 -0.61 -27.95
C ASP A 140 -8.32 0.57 -26.94
N TRP A 141 -9.28 0.63 -26.01
CA TRP A 141 -9.26 1.56 -24.88
C TRP A 141 -8.24 1.18 -23.79
N VAL A 142 -7.73 -0.06 -23.85
CA VAL A 142 -6.83 -0.63 -22.86
C VAL A 142 -5.43 -0.72 -23.45
N PRO A 143 -4.40 -0.18 -22.77
CA PRO A 143 -3.02 -0.29 -23.24
C PRO A 143 -2.61 -1.75 -23.34
N SER A 144 -1.90 -2.10 -24.41
CA SER A 144 -1.40 -3.45 -24.62
C SER A 144 0.11 -3.51 -24.51
N VAL A 145 0.62 -4.47 -23.75
CA VAL A 145 2.06 -4.76 -23.71
C VAL A 145 2.39 -5.68 -24.89
N PRO A 146 3.35 -5.30 -25.77
CA PRO A 146 3.74 -6.14 -26.89
C PRO A 146 4.17 -7.54 -26.43
N SER A 147 3.68 -8.58 -27.12
CA SER A 147 3.95 -9.99 -26.79
C SER A 147 5.46 -10.30 -26.79
N GLU A 148 6.22 -9.64 -27.66
CA GLU A 148 7.66 -9.80 -27.82
C GLU A 148 8.41 -9.51 -26.51
N LEU A 149 7.91 -8.57 -25.69
CA LEU A 149 8.58 -8.18 -24.45
C LEU A 149 8.63 -9.31 -23.40
N TYR A 150 7.65 -10.23 -23.40
CA TYR A 150 7.66 -11.39 -22.50
C TYR A 150 8.74 -12.40 -22.85
N LEU A 151 9.24 -12.40 -24.09
CA LEU A 151 10.31 -13.29 -24.54
C LEU A 151 11.70 -12.74 -24.25
N LEU A 152 11.80 -11.49 -23.78
CA LEU A 152 13.08 -10.90 -23.38
C LEU A 152 13.65 -11.60 -22.14
N PRO A 153 15.00 -11.69 -22.03
CA PRO A 153 15.65 -12.05 -20.77
C PRO A 153 15.21 -11.14 -19.63
N GLU A 154 15.12 -11.64 -18.41
CA GLU A 154 14.60 -10.88 -17.26
C GLU A 154 15.45 -9.64 -16.91
N PHE A 155 16.74 -9.65 -17.23
CA PHE A 155 17.62 -8.51 -17.00
C PHE A 155 17.42 -7.37 -18.01
N ALA A 156 16.79 -7.63 -19.16
CA ALA A 156 16.66 -6.65 -20.24
C ALA A 156 15.83 -5.43 -19.79
N PRO A 157 16.19 -4.19 -20.18
CA PRO A 157 15.57 -2.97 -19.66
C PRO A 157 14.04 -2.90 -19.81
N LEU A 158 13.50 -3.39 -20.92
CA LEU A 158 12.07 -3.40 -21.24
C LEU A 158 11.37 -4.73 -20.88
N SER A 159 12.06 -5.66 -20.21
CA SER A 159 11.44 -6.91 -19.78
C SER A 159 10.36 -6.64 -18.74
N PRO A 160 9.14 -7.18 -18.90
CA PRO A 160 8.09 -7.08 -17.87
C PRO A 160 8.50 -7.71 -16.54
N ALA A 161 9.54 -8.57 -16.51
CA ALA A 161 10.11 -9.12 -15.29
C ALA A 161 10.68 -8.02 -14.36
N ARG A 162 11.09 -6.87 -14.91
CA ARG A 162 11.69 -5.75 -14.17
C ARG A 162 10.68 -4.89 -13.42
N LEU A 163 9.39 -4.97 -13.79
CA LEU A 163 8.31 -4.27 -13.10
C LEU A 163 8.30 -4.59 -11.61
N SER A 164 7.71 -3.69 -10.82
CA SER A 164 7.40 -3.97 -9.42
C SER A 164 6.55 -5.24 -9.31
N PRO A 165 6.62 -6.01 -8.20
CA PRO A 165 5.90 -7.28 -8.10
C PRO A 165 4.39 -7.15 -8.38
N TRP A 166 3.77 -6.08 -7.86
CA TRP A 166 2.38 -5.73 -8.12
C TRP A 166 2.11 -5.50 -9.61
N ALA A 167 2.88 -4.60 -10.25
CA ALA A 167 2.65 -4.23 -11.65
C ALA A 167 2.96 -5.39 -12.59
N ARG A 168 4.01 -6.17 -12.30
CA ARG A 168 4.36 -7.38 -13.05
C ARG A 168 3.19 -8.34 -13.11
N GLN A 169 2.50 -8.55 -11.99
CA GLN A 169 1.34 -9.42 -11.94
C GLN A 169 0.16 -8.85 -12.73
N MET A 170 -0.16 -7.57 -12.53
CA MET A 170 -1.27 -6.88 -13.21
C MET A 170 -1.10 -6.90 -14.73
N VAL A 171 0.08 -6.52 -15.22
CA VAL A 171 0.41 -6.46 -16.64
C VAL A 171 0.41 -7.85 -17.27
N THR A 172 0.88 -8.88 -16.55
CA THR A 172 0.85 -10.28 -17.01
C THR A 172 -0.57 -10.82 -17.13
N ALA A 173 -1.43 -10.54 -16.15
CA ALA A 173 -2.84 -10.88 -16.24
C ALA A 173 -3.52 -10.18 -17.42
N LEU A 174 -3.29 -8.87 -17.58
CA LEU A 174 -3.81 -8.09 -18.70
C LEU A 174 -3.40 -8.67 -20.07
N HIS A 175 -2.14 -9.10 -20.21
CA HIS A 175 -1.65 -9.70 -21.46
C HIS A 175 -2.44 -10.94 -21.87
N LEU A 176 -2.86 -11.76 -20.90
CA LEU A 176 -3.69 -12.94 -21.16
C LEU A 176 -5.17 -12.57 -21.40
N LEU A 177 -5.72 -11.63 -20.63
CA LEU A 177 -7.11 -11.18 -20.80
C LEU A 177 -7.36 -10.59 -22.19
N ALA A 178 -6.40 -9.81 -22.71
CA ALA A 178 -6.45 -9.24 -24.05
C ALA A 178 -6.22 -10.27 -25.18
N SER A 179 -5.83 -11.52 -24.85
CA SER A 179 -5.44 -12.51 -25.85
C SER A 179 -6.60 -13.20 -26.56
N GLY A 180 -7.73 -13.36 -25.88
CA GLY A 180 -9.02 -13.77 -26.41
C GLY A 180 -10.03 -12.88 -25.72
N PRO A 181 -10.38 -11.72 -26.33
CA PRO A 181 -10.96 -10.55 -25.67
C PRO A 181 -12.04 -10.97 -24.69
N ALA A 182 -11.66 -11.03 -23.41
CA ALA A 182 -12.50 -11.63 -22.37
C ALA A 182 -13.83 -10.88 -22.32
N ARG A 183 -14.94 -11.62 -22.21
CA ARG A 183 -16.25 -11.03 -21.98
C ARG A 183 -16.83 -11.51 -20.67
N VAL A 184 -17.28 -10.57 -19.87
CA VAL A 184 -17.99 -10.80 -18.61
C VAL A 184 -19.38 -10.19 -18.77
N HIS A 185 -20.42 -10.94 -18.42
CA HIS A 185 -21.79 -10.43 -18.50
C HIS A 185 -22.04 -9.49 -17.31
N LEU A 186 -21.90 -8.20 -17.58
CA LEU A 186 -22.11 -7.09 -16.65
C LEU A 186 -23.15 -6.14 -17.24
N TYR A 187 -23.69 -5.26 -16.40
CA TYR A 187 -24.39 -4.06 -16.84
C TYR A 187 -23.44 -3.27 -17.76
N GLU A 188 -23.82 -3.15 -19.03
CA GLU A 188 -23.12 -2.28 -19.97
C GLU A 188 -23.40 -0.85 -19.52
N ALA A 189 -22.34 -0.09 -19.20
CA ALA A 189 -22.44 1.25 -18.60
C ALA A 189 -22.07 2.37 -19.60
N PRO A 190 -22.78 2.52 -20.73
CA PRO A 190 -22.47 3.51 -21.77
C PRO A 190 -22.56 4.96 -21.25
N GLU A 191 -23.36 5.21 -20.21
CA GLU A 191 -23.51 6.52 -19.60
C GLU A 191 -22.19 7.04 -19.01
N LEU A 192 -21.24 6.17 -18.67
CA LEU A 192 -19.90 6.58 -18.20
C LEU A 192 -19.05 7.22 -19.31
N LEU A 193 -19.46 7.09 -20.57
CA LEU A 193 -18.72 7.54 -21.74
C LEU A 193 -19.10 8.97 -22.14
N LEU A 194 -18.22 9.59 -22.93
CA LEU A 194 -18.52 10.83 -23.65
C LEU A 194 -18.60 10.51 -25.14
N TYR A 195 -19.53 11.15 -25.83
CA TYR A 195 -19.82 10.93 -27.24
C TYR A 195 -19.50 12.17 -28.07
N ASN A 196 -19.04 11.97 -29.30
CA ASN A 196 -18.81 13.05 -30.26
C ASN A 196 -20.13 13.43 -30.97
N ARG A 197 -20.05 14.32 -31.97
CA ARG A 197 -21.21 14.77 -32.76
C ARG A 197 -21.84 13.68 -33.64
N ASP A 198 -21.13 12.57 -33.84
CA ASP A 198 -21.56 11.43 -34.65
C ASP A 198 -22.05 10.27 -33.77
N ASP A 199 -22.38 10.54 -32.49
CA ASP A 199 -22.77 9.57 -31.46
C ASP A 199 -21.76 8.42 -31.27
N ALA A 200 -20.49 8.65 -31.59
CA ALA A 200 -19.40 7.71 -31.35
C ALA A 200 -18.68 8.01 -30.03
N ALA A 201 -18.43 6.97 -29.23
CA ALA A 201 -17.69 7.09 -27.98
C ALA A 201 -16.28 7.65 -28.23
N ILE A 202 -15.87 8.66 -27.46
CA ILE A 202 -14.58 9.34 -27.64
C ILE A 202 -13.48 8.50 -26.96
N PRO A 203 -12.51 7.94 -27.71
CA PRO A 203 -11.50 7.06 -27.14
C PRO A 203 -10.51 7.80 -26.22
N PRO A 204 -9.90 7.08 -25.26
CA PRO A 204 -8.85 7.63 -24.43
C PRO A 204 -7.60 7.89 -25.26
N ARG A 205 -6.83 8.90 -24.86
CA ARG A 205 -5.45 9.03 -25.31
C ARG A 205 -4.60 8.12 -24.43
N LEU A 206 -4.02 7.06 -24.99
CA LEU A 206 -3.22 6.07 -24.22
C LEU A 206 -1.80 6.55 -23.90
N THR A 207 -1.40 7.67 -24.49
CA THR A 207 -0.09 8.29 -24.31
C THR A 207 -0.20 9.67 -23.65
N ARG A 208 0.85 10.09 -22.96
CA ARG A 208 0.94 11.44 -22.40
C ARG A 208 1.04 12.47 -23.54
N PRO A 209 0.42 13.65 -23.41
CA PRO A 209 0.59 14.75 -24.38
C PRO A 209 2.05 15.16 -24.61
N GLY A 210 2.41 15.49 -25.85
CA GLY A 210 3.75 15.97 -26.24
C GLY A 210 4.39 15.09 -27.33
N LEU A 211 5.42 15.63 -28.00
CA LEU A 211 6.01 15.06 -29.23
C LEU A 211 6.38 13.58 -29.11
N ALA A 212 7.00 13.15 -28.01
CA ALA A 212 7.33 11.74 -27.79
C ALA A 212 6.08 10.85 -27.62
N GLY A 213 5.05 11.35 -26.93
CA GLY A 213 3.78 10.66 -26.76
C GLY A 213 2.95 10.65 -28.05
N ASP A 214 2.97 11.73 -28.83
CA ASP A 214 2.33 11.80 -30.15
C ASP A 214 2.97 10.82 -31.13
N LEU A 215 4.31 10.76 -31.18
CA LEU A 215 5.05 9.78 -31.97
C LEU A 215 4.76 8.35 -31.50
N LEU A 216 4.68 8.12 -30.19
CA LEU A 216 4.33 6.79 -29.67
C LEU A 216 2.86 6.43 -29.96
N GLN A 217 1.93 7.38 -29.92
CA GLN A 217 0.53 7.16 -30.28
C GLN A 217 0.42 6.80 -31.77
N ALA A 218 1.15 7.50 -32.63
CA ALA A 218 1.25 7.21 -34.05
C ALA A 218 1.90 5.83 -34.30
N PHE A 219 2.95 5.51 -33.55
CA PHE A 219 3.62 4.21 -33.61
C PHE A 219 2.74 3.07 -33.11
N ASP A 220 2.04 3.23 -31.99
CA ASP A 220 1.04 2.27 -31.51
C ASP A 220 -0.05 2.05 -32.57
N SER A 221 -0.51 3.13 -33.20
CA SER A 221 -1.43 3.05 -34.36
C SER A 221 -0.88 2.22 -35.52
N SER A 222 0.45 2.27 -35.75
CA SER A 222 1.11 1.45 -36.77
C SER A 222 1.32 -0.01 -36.33
N ILE A 223 1.58 -0.29 -35.05
CA ILE A 223 1.59 -1.66 -34.48
C ILE A 223 0.19 -2.28 -34.53
N ARG A 224 -0.88 -1.49 -34.33
CA ARG A 224 -2.28 -1.95 -34.51
C ARG A 224 -2.50 -2.50 -35.93
N PHE A 225 -1.82 -1.97 -36.93
CA PHE A 225 -1.81 -2.51 -38.29
C PHE A 225 -0.96 -3.79 -38.40
N GLY A 226 0.19 -3.84 -37.72
CA GLY A 226 1.07 -5.01 -37.64
C GLY A 226 0.49 -6.22 -36.89
N ARG A 227 -0.51 -6.04 -36.02
CA ARG A 227 -1.29 -7.15 -35.40
C ARG A 227 -2.03 -8.02 -36.42
N LYS A 228 -2.18 -7.56 -37.67
CA LYS A 228 -2.71 -8.34 -38.80
C LYS A 228 -1.65 -9.24 -39.47
N LEU A 229 -0.37 -9.11 -39.11
CA LEU A 229 0.70 -10.00 -39.58
C LEU A 229 0.74 -11.30 -38.77
N PRO A 230 1.09 -12.45 -39.37
CA PRO A 230 1.01 -13.76 -38.74
C PRO A 230 2.16 -14.01 -37.75
N CYS A 231 2.25 -13.25 -36.66
CA CYS A 231 3.16 -13.51 -35.54
C CYS A 231 2.65 -14.61 -34.60
N GLY A 232 1.91 -15.60 -35.12
CA GLY A 232 1.17 -16.57 -34.32
C GLY A 232 2.05 -17.37 -33.36
N ALA A 233 3.27 -17.74 -33.78
CA ALA A 233 4.20 -18.49 -32.92
C ALA A 233 4.75 -17.65 -31.75
N VAL A 234 5.17 -16.41 -32.02
CA VAL A 234 5.67 -15.47 -31.00
C VAL A 234 4.57 -15.15 -29.99
N ARG A 235 3.38 -14.80 -30.47
CA ARG A 235 2.21 -14.56 -29.61
C ARG A 235 1.89 -15.78 -28.76
N ARG A 236 1.78 -16.98 -29.34
CA ARG A 236 1.53 -18.22 -28.58
C ARG A 236 2.60 -18.46 -27.50
N ARG A 237 3.88 -18.26 -27.84
CA ARG A 237 5.00 -18.47 -26.89
C ARG A 237 4.99 -17.43 -25.77
N SER A 238 4.65 -16.17 -26.09
CA SER A 238 4.44 -15.10 -25.11
C SER A 238 3.30 -15.44 -24.15
N LEU A 239 2.13 -15.81 -24.67
CA LEU A 239 0.97 -16.19 -23.87
C LEU A 239 1.26 -17.41 -22.99
N ALA A 240 1.98 -18.41 -23.51
CA ALA A 240 2.42 -19.55 -22.70
C ALA A 240 3.37 -19.14 -21.56
N ARG A 241 4.29 -18.20 -21.81
CA ARG A 241 5.19 -17.68 -20.77
C ARG A 241 4.45 -16.82 -19.74
N ALA A 242 3.55 -15.96 -20.17
CA ALA A 242 2.70 -15.16 -19.29
C ALA A 242 1.81 -16.04 -18.41
N ARG A 243 1.21 -17.10 -18.98
CA ARG A 243 0.44 -18.09 -18.23
C ARG A 243 1.28 -18.75 -17.14
N ARG A 244 2.47 -19.25 -17.49
CA ARG A 244 3.39 -19.86 -16.51
C ARG A 244 3.75 -18.89 -15.39
N TRP A 245 4.04 -17.63 -15.73
CA TRP A 245 4.32 -16.61 -14.72
C TRP A 245 3.17 -16.42 -13.73
N ILE A 246 1.91 -16.43 -14.19
CA ILE A 246 0.77 -16.38 -13.27
C ILE A 246 0.70 -17.67 -12.45
N GLU A 247 0.79 -18.84 -13.07
CA GLU A 247 0.69 -20.13 -12.37
C GLU A 247 1.79 -20.27 -11.28
N ASP A 248 3.02 -19.85 -11.57
CA ASP A 248 4.17 -19.93 -10.66
C ASP A 248 4.16 -18.83 -9.58
N ALA A 249 3.41 -17.74 -9.78
CA ALA A 249 3.37 -16.60 -8.84
C ALA A 249 2.33 -16.76 -7.72
N GLN A 250 1.49 -17.80 -7.75
CA GLN A 250 0.51 -18.02 -6.69
C GLN A 250 1.22 -18.34 -5.38
N GLN A 251 0.88 -17.60 -4.32
CA GLN A 251 1.51 -17.73 -3.02
C GLN A 251 0.83 -18.83 -2.17
N PRO A 252 1.50 -19.34 -1.11
CA PRO A 252 0.88 -20.30 -0.19
C PRO A 252 -0.42 -19.82 0.48
N HIS A 253 -0.61 -18.50 0.67
CA HIS A 253 -1.91 -17.95 1.12
C HIS A 253 -3.02 -18.03 0.04
N GLY A 254 -2.72 -18.50 -1.17
CA GLY A 254 -3.65 -18.70 -2.29
C GLY A 254 -3.78 -17.52 -3.25
N GLY A 255 -3.31 -16.34 -2.89
CA GLY A 255 -3.43 -15.12 -3.68
C GLY A 255 -2.21 -14.84 -4.56
N TRP A 256 -2.32 -13.77 -5.34
CA TRP A 256 -1.23 -13.18 -6.10
C TRP A 256 -0.96 -11.78 -5.59
N PHE A 257 0.09 -11.62 -4.77
CA PHE A 257 0.57 -10.34 -4.20
C PHE A 257 -0.43 -9.55 -3.35
N SER A 258 -1.60 -9.17 -3.89
CA SER A 258 -2.68 -8.46 -3.20
C SER A 258 -4.03 -8.74 -3.88
N THR A 259 -5.11 -8.12 -3.40
CA THR A 259 -6.48 -8.30 -3.94
C THR A 259 -6.59 -8.11 -5.46
N ARG A 260 -6.19 -6.96 -6.03
CA ARG A 260 -6.39 -6.70 -7.47
C ARG A 260 -5.62 -7.64 -8.38
N PRO A 261 -4.31 -7.88 -8.16
CA PRO A 261 -3.61 -8.86 -8.97
C PRO A 261 -4.19 -10.27 -8.80
N THR A 262 -4.76 -10.62 -7.64
CA THR A 262 -5.50 -11.87 -7.46
C THR A 262 -6.74 -11.95 -8.36
N ILE A 263 -7.61 -10.94 -8.34
CA ILE A 263 -8.83 -10.90 -9.18
C ILE A 263 -8.45 -11.09 -10.65
N TYR A 264 -7.47 -10.33 -11.14
CA TYR A 264 -7.11 -10.35 -12.55
C TYR A 264 -6.41 -11.65 -12.93
N SER A 265 -5.62 -12.24 -12.03
CA SER A 265 -5.00 -13.55 -12.25
C SER A 265 -6.04 -14.66 -12.34
N LEU A 266 -7.06 -14.64 -11.47
CA LEU A 266 -8.19 -15.57 -11.54
C LEU A 266 -8.89 -15.45 -12.90
N MET A 267 -9.22 -14.24 -13.33
CA MET A 267 -9.86 -14.00 -14.64
C MET A 267 -8.96 -14.43 -15.81
N ALA A 268 -7.66 -14.17 -15.73
CA ALA A 268 -6.71 -14.58 -16.75
C ALA A 268 -6.59 -16.11 -16.85
N LEU A 269 -6.62 -16.82 -15.71
CA LEU A 269 -6.67 -18.29 -15.68
C LEU A 269 -7.97 -18.82 -16.29
N ARG A 270 -9.11 -18.16 -16.05
CA ARG A 270 -10.39 -18.49 -16.70
C ARG A 270 -10.31 -18.38 -18.22
N VAL A 271 -9.75 -17.28 -18.73
CA VAL A 271 -9.53 -17.08 -20.18
C VAL A 271 -8.56 -18.14 -20.74
N ALA A 272 -7.58 -18.57 -19.95
CA ALA A 272 -6.65 -19.64 -20.32
C ALA A 272 -7.24 -21.06 -20.21
N GLY A 273 -8.55 -21.19 -19.92
CA GLY A 273 -9.28 -22.46 -19.89
C GLY A 273 -9.25 -23.20 -18.55
N VAL A 274 -8.85 -22.56 -17.45
CA VAL A 274 -8.88 -23.16 -16.12
C VAL A 274 -10.32 -23.17 -15.58
N THR A 275 -10.78 -24.32 -15.08
CA THR A 275 -12.15 -24.52 -14.58
C THR A 275 -12.34 -24.00 -13.16
N SER A 276 -13.59 -23.87 -12.71
CA SER A 276 -13.90 -23.25 -11.40
C SER A 276 -13.44 -24.10 -10.23
N ASP A 277 -13.42 -25.42 -10.43
CA ASP A 277 -13.05 -26.41 -9.42
C ASP A 277 -11.53 -26.57 -9.26
N ASP A 278 -10.74 -25.96 -10.16
CA ASP A 278 -9.28 -26.00 -10.09
C ASP A 278 -8.81 -25.47 -8.71
N PRO A 279 -7.90 -26.20 -8.02
CA PRO A 279 -7.40 -25.79 -6.71
C PRO A 279 -6.87 -24.36 -6.67
N ARG A 280 -6.28 -23.88 -7.77
CA ARG A 280 -5.72 -22.53 -7.86
C ARG A 280 -6.81 -21.47 -7.84
N ILE A 281 -7.94 -21.71 -8.52
CA ILE A 281 -9.10 -20.82 -8.48
C ILE A 281 -9.70 -20.79 -7.08
N ARG A 282 -9.94 -21.96 -6.48
CA ARG A 282 -10.48 -22.06 -5.12
C ARG A 282 -9.59 -21.40 -4.07
N ALA A 283 -8.27 -21.56 -4.18
CA ALA A 283 -7.32 -20.92 -3.27
C ALA A 283 -7.27 -19.40 -3.44
N GLY A 284 -7.32 -18.89 -4.68
CA GLY A 284 -7.38 -17.45 -4.93
C GLY A 284 -8.67 -16.80 -4.45
N LEU A 285 -9.81 -17.47 -4.63
CA LEU A 285 -11.07 -17.01 -4.04
C LEU A 285 -10.99 -17.03 -2.51
N ALA A 286 -10.49 -18.11 -1.90
CA ALA A 286 -10.29 -18.17 -0.46
C ALA A 286 -9.39 -17.05 0.09
N TYR A 287 -8.36 -16.65 -0.65
CA TYR A 287 -7.55 -15.48 -0.30
C TYR A 287 -8.38 -14.18 -0.31
N LEU A 288 -9.18 -13.94 -1.35
CA LEU A 288 -10.07 -12.76 -1.40
C LEU A 288 -11.02 -12.73 -0.20
N ARG A 289 -11.58 -13.90 0.18
CA ARG A 289 -12.41 -14.03 1.39
C ARG A 289 -11.67 -13.63 2.66
N GLN A 290 -10.43 -14.11 2.82
CA GLN A 290 -9.58 -13.77 3.98
C GLN A 290 -9.14 -12.30 4.00
N ALA A 291 -9.06 -11.65 2.84
CA ALA A 291 -8.72 -10.24 2.72
C ALA A 291 -9.91 -9.29 2.95
N ARG A 292 -11.13 -9.81 3.14
CA ARG A 292 -12.31 -9.02 3.53
C ARG A 292 -12.35 -8.84 5.03
N GLY A 293 -12.77 -7.66 5.46
CA GLY A 293 -12.87 -7.36 6.89
C GLY A 293 -13.79 -6.19 7.20
N ILE A 294 -14.07 -6.03 8.48
CA ILE A 294 -14.95 -5.00 9.00
C ILE A 294 -14.24 -3.64 9.03
N VAL A 295 -14.99 -2.61 8.63
CA VAL A 295 -14.59 -1.21 8.71
C VAL A 295 -15.65 -0.39 9.41
N GLN A 296 -15.22 0.64 10.15
CA GLN A 296 -16.13 1.62 10.74
C GLN A 296 -16.52 2.64 9.66
N ILE A 297 -17.83 2.90 9.49
CA ILE A 297 -18.36 3.84 8.47
C ILE A 297 -19.18 4.99 9.07
N GLY A 298 -19.26 5.07 10.40
CA GLY A 298 -19.94 6.13 11.16
C GLY A 298 -19.84 5.84 12.66
N PRO A 299 -20.43 6.65 13.55
CA PRO A 299 -20.27 6.47 15.01
C PRO A 299 -20.69 5.10 15.54
N SER A 300 -21.69 4.47 14.93
CA SER A 300 -22.21 3.16 15.35
C SER A 300 -22.54 2.25 14.17
N LYS A 301 -21.93 2.52 12.99
CA LYS A 301 -22.18 1.76 11.77
C LYS A 301 -20.90 1.10 11.29
N GLN A 302 -21.03 -0.16 10.92
CA GLN A 302 -19.98 -1.01 10.39
C GLN A 302 -20.39 -1.53 9.02
N ALA A 303 -19.41 -1.77 8.18
CA ALA A 303 -19.61 -2.40 6.88
C ALA A 303 -18.50 -3.43 6.62
N LEU A 304 -18.74 -4.31 5.66
CA LEU A 304 -17.69 -5.16 5.10
C LEU A 304 -16.97 -4.37 4.01
N ALA A 305 -15.64 -4.40 4.00
CA ALA A 305 -14.84 -3.87 2.91
C ALA A 305 -13.83 -4.93 2.44
N GLN A 306 -13.42 -4.81 1.18
CA GLN A 306 -12.31 -5.57 0.63
C GLN A 306 -10.99 -4.88 0.98
N GLY A 307 -10.13 -5.51 1.77
CA GLY A 307 -8.76 -5.05 2.02
C GLY A 307 -7.84 -5.31 0.82
N LEU A 308 -6.60 -4.82 0.86
CA LEU A 308 -5.56 -5.21 -0.10
C LEU A 308 -4.86 -6.52 0.26
N THR A 309 -4.75 -6.82 1.55
CA THR A 309 -4.10 -8.02 2.12
C THR A 309 -4.94 -8.55 3.28
N GLY A 310 -4.84 -9.84 3.61
CA GLY A 310 -5.62 -10.42 4.70
C GLY A 310 -4.94 -10.39 6.06
N ARG A 311 -3.61 -10.56 6.10
CA ARG A 311 -2.87 -10.76 7.37
C ARG A 311 -1.60 -9.91 7.43
N PRO A 312 -1.72 -8.58 7.58
CA PRO A 312 -0.58 -7.66 7.48
C PRO A 312 0.38 -7.84 8.66
N LEU A 313 1.56 -8.39 8.37
CA LEU A 313 2.49 -8.88 9.39
C LEU A 313 3.14 -7.74 10.18
N ALA A 314 3.37 -6.58 9.55
CA ALA A 314 3.84 -5.38 10.23
C ALA A 314 2.85 -4.88 11.31
N LYS A 315 1.54 -5.05 11.07
CA LYS A 315 0.49 -4.65 12.03
C LYS A 315 0.43 -5.62 13.19
N ILE A 316 0.52 -6.92 12.90
CA ILE A 316 0.63 -7.98 13.92
C ILE A 316 1.86 -7.71 14.80
N ALA A 317 3.03 -7.43 14.22
CA ALA A 317 4.24 -7.14 14.98
C ALA A 317 4.07 -5.92 15.92
N GLY A 318 3.57 -4.82 15.38
CA GLY A 318 3.37 -3.59 16.15
C GLY A 318 2.30 -3.71 17.23
N LEU A 319 1.14 -4.29 16.92
CA LEU A 319 0.03 -4.43 17.86
C LEU A 319 0.36 -5.43 18.96
N GLY A 320 0.88 -6.62 18.61
CA GLY A 320 1.18 -7.65 19.60
C GLY A 320 2.26 -7.20 20.58
N THR A 321 3.27 -6.45 20.11
CA THR A 321 4.28 -5.85 20.99
C THR A 321 3.66 -4.81 21.93
N ALA A 322 2.89 -3.86 21.39
CA ALA A 322 2.26 -2.80 22.20
C ALA A 322 1.22 -3.36 23.20
N ALA A 323 0.46 -4.37 22.80
CA ALA A 323 -0.53 -5.03 23.64
C ALA A 323 0.09 -5.95 24.71
N GLY A 324 1.37 -6.30 24.59
CA GLY A 324 2.05 -7.27 25.46
C GLY A 324 1.50 -8.69 25.30
N ILE A 325 1.35 -9.14 24.04
CA ILE A 325 0.84 -10.48 23.73
C ILE A 325 1.99 -11.49 23.80
N ASP A 326 1.82 -12.53 24.63
CA ASP A 326 2.78 -13.61 24.76
C ASP A 326 2.91 -14.41 23.45
N GLY A 327 4.14 -14.83 23.12
CA GLY A 327 4.44 -15.63 21.94
C GLY A 327 4.40 -14.87 20.61
N VAL A 328 4.14 -13.56 20.60
CA VAL A 328 4.15 -12.77 19.34
C VAL A 328 5.53 -12.83 18.68
N GLN A 329 6.62 -12.74 19.45
CA GLN A 329 7.98 -12.77 18.89
C GLN A 329 8.30 -14.12 18.25
N ASP A 330 7.87 -15.23 18.85
CA ASP A 330 8.05 -16.57 18.29
C ASP A 330 7.25 -16.74 16.99
N ARG A 331 6.02 -16.22 16.96
CA ARG A 331 5.19 -16.22 15.73
C ARG A 331 5.83 -15.39 14.62
N LEU A 332 6.41 -14.23 14.95
CA LEU A 332 7.13 -13.40 13.96
C LEU A 332 8.38 -14.11 13.45
N LEU A 333 9.15 -14.74 14.34
CA LEU A 333 10.35 -15.49 13.96
C LEU A 333 10.01 -16.69 13.06
N ALA A 334 8.91 -17.39 13.35
CA ALA A 334 8.41 -18.48 12.52
C ALA A 334 7.91 -18.03 11.13
N ALA A 335 7.59 -16.74 10.98
CA ALA A 335 7.17 -16.14 9.71
C ALA A 335 8.34 -15.61 8.87
N GLU A 336 9.59 -15.80 9.29
CA GLU A 336 10.76 -15.42 8.48
C GLU A 336 10.78 -16.24 7.18
N LEU A 337 11.12 -15.58 6.07
CA LEU A 337 11.22 -16.22 4.76
C LEU A 337 12.33 -17.27 4.76
N THR A 338 11.99 -18.50 4.36
CA THR A 338 12.92 -19.65 4.31
C THR A 338 13.24 -20.10 2.89
N SER A 339 12.53 -19.55 1.89
CA SER A 339 12.69 -19.85 0.47
C SER A 339 13.30 -18.67 -0.27
N SER A 340 14.06 -18.98 -1.33
CA SER A 340 14.61 -17.96 -2.21
C SER A 340 13.52 -17.26 -3.01
N GLY A 341 13.71 -15.99 -3.35
CA GLY A 341 12.73 -15.26 -4.14
C GLY A 341 13.27 -14.19 -5.10
N PRO A 342 12.37 -13.51 -5.83
CA PRO A 342 12.69 -12.52 -6.87
C PRO A 342 13.69 -11.44 -6.50
N TRP A 343 13.69 -10.96 -5.24
CA TRP A 343 14.63 -9.92 -4.79
C TRP A 343 16.09 -10.36 -4.94
N GLN A 344 16.38 -11.66 -4.76
CA GLN A 344 17.73 -12.23 -4.89
C GLN A 344 18.23 -12.27 -6.34
N ARG A 345 17.34 -12.11 -7.32
CA ARG A 345 17.75 -11.96 -8.74
C ARG A 345 18.39 -10.60 -9.01
N ARG A 346 18.14 -9.60 -8.15
CA ARG A 346 18.62 -8.21 -8.31
C ARG A 346 19.55 -7.74 -7.20
N ALA A 347 19.61 -8.49 -6.10
CA ALA A 347 20.43 -8.21 -4.94
C ALA A 347 21.14 -9.49 -4.50
N ASN A 348 22.43 -9.40 -4.16
CA ASN A 348 23.13 -10.50 -3.51
C ASN A 348 22.75 -10.52 -2.02
N ALA A 349 21.54 -11.00 -1.74
CA ALA A 349 20.96 -11.05 -0.40
C ALA A 349 20.78 -12.51 0.06
N PRO A 350 20.99 -12.82 1.36
CA PRO A 350 20.64 -14.14 1.88
C PRO A 350 19.12 -14.33 1.88
N THR A 351 18.69 -15.59 2.05
CA THR A 351 17.28 -15.91 2.30
C THR A 351 16.94 -15.57 3.75
N GLY A 352 15.87 -14.80 3.95
CA GLY A 352 15.42 -14.32 5.25
C GLY A 352 14.54 -13.08 5.10
N GLY A 353 14.35 -12.36 6.20
CA GLY A 353 13.46 -11.20 6.23
C GLY A 353 11.98 -11.62 6.25
N TRP A 354 11.09 -10.66 6.00
CA TRP A 354 9.65 -10.88 6.13
C TRP A 354 8.86 -10.25 4.99
N SER A 355 7.76 -10.89 4.63
CA SER A 355 6.80 -10.43 3.64
C SER A 355 5.77 -9.45 4.21
N ALA A 356 5.02 -8.77 3.34
CA ALA A 356 3.96 -7.86 3.75
C ALA A 356 2.86 -8.55 4.58
N GLU A 357 2.49 -9.77 4.17
CA GLU A 357 1.54 -10.62 4.89
C GLU A 357 2.06 -12.05 5.06
N THR A 358 1.48 -12.80 6.00
CA THR A 358 1.87 -14.19 6.24
C THR A 358 1.67 -15.05 4.99
N GLN A 359 2.56 -16.03 4.76
CA GLN A 359 2.45 -16.97 3.64
C GLN A 359 2.57 -16.32 2.24
N ALA A 360 3.14 -15.10 2.15
CA ALA A 360 3.47 -14.41 0.90
C ALA A 360 4.97 -14.57 0.56
N ASP A 361 5.40 -15.82 0.50
CA ASP A 361 6.80 -16.22 0.58
C ASP A 361 7.70 -15.67 -0.53
N ALA A 362 7.13 -15.32 -1.68
CA ALA A 362 7.88 -14.78 -2.82
C ALA A 362 8.14 -13.26 -2.74
N HIS A 363 7.64 -12.56 -1.73
CA HIS A 363 7.70 -11.09 -1.69
C HIS A 363 8.27 -10.58 -0.37
N LEU A 364 9.58 -10.34 -0.33
CA LEU A 364 10.24 -9.58 0.73
C LEU A 364 9.65 -8.16 0.83
N ASP A 365 9.29 -7.68 2.02
CA ASP A 365 8.93 -6.28 2.27
C ASP A 365 9.87 -5.69 3.33
N LEU A 366 10.74 -4.75 2.93
CA LEU A 366 11.65 -4.10 3.88
C LEU A 366 10.92 -3.31 4.98
N ARG A 367 9.72 -2.77 4.73
CA ARG A 367 8.94 -2.08 5.77
C ARG A 367 8.51 -3.07 6.84
N THR A 368 8.00 -4.23 6.44
CA THR A 368 7.63 -5.28 7.38
C THR A 368 8.85 -5.84 8.08
N THR A 369 9.94 -6.06 7.35
CA THR A 369 11.22 -6.49 7.93
C THR A 369 11.65 -5.54 9.04
N CYS A 370 11.63 -4.23 8.81
CA CYS A 370 11.94 -3.23 9.84
C CYS A 370 10.97 -3.28 11.04
N ALA A 371 9.67 -3.42 10.80
CA ALA A 371 8.67 -3.53 11.86
C ALA A 371 8.85 -4.79 12.72
N VAL A 372 9.20 -5.92 12.11
CA VAL A 372 9.48 -7.17 12.82
C VAL A 372 10.79 -7.06 13.60
N LEU A 373 11.85 -6.49 13.01
CA LEU A 373 13.10 -6.22 13.73
C LEU A 373 12.85 -5.38 14.98
N HIS A 374 12.04 -4.34 14.86
CA HIS A 374 11.66 -3.50 15.99
C HIS A 374 10.98 -4.31 17.11
N ALA A 375 10.04 -5.19 16.76
CA ALA A 375 9.33 -6.06 17.71
C ALA A 375 10.25 -7.10 18.39
N LEU A 376 11.34 -7.52 17.73
CA LEU A 376 12.27 -8.52 18.23
C LEU A 376 13.41 -7.95 19.12
N ARG A 377 13.54 -6.62 19.26
CA ARG A 377 14.67 -5.97 19.98
C ARG A 377 14.86 -6.39 21.44
N GLY A 378 13.81 -6.89 22.10
CA GLY A 378 13.85 -7.39 23.47
C GLY A 378 14.29 -8.85 23.62
N THR A 379 14.29 -9.62 22.53
CA THR A 379 14.50 -11.07 22.55
C THR A 379 15.93 -11.44 22.18
N ARG A 380 16.61 -12.21 23.04
CA ARG A 380 18.04 -12.53 22.88
C ARG A 380 18.33 -14.03 22.77
N THR A 381 17.57 -14.75 21.95
CA THR A 381 17.85 -16.15 21.62
C THR A 381 18.88 -16.26 20.48
N PRO A 382 19.59 -17.40 20.34
CA PRO A 382 20.46 -17.63 19.18
C PRO A 382 19.71 -17.51 17.83
N ALA A 383 18.48 -18.00 17.78
CA ALA A 383 17.65 -17.95 16.57
C ALA A 383 17.28 -16.50 16.20
N THR A 384 16.85 -15.70 17.19
CA THR A 384 16.61 -14.27 16.97
C THR A 384 17.88 -13.56 16.51
N ARG A 385 19.04 -13.78 17.14
CA ARG A 385 20.31 -13.17 16.71
C ARG A 385 20.68 -13.51 15.26
N ALA A 386 20.51 -14.77 14.85
CA ALA A 386 20.78 -15.19 13.48
C ALA A 386 19.84 -14.51 12.47
N SER A 387 18.55 -14.39 12.83
CA SER A 387 17.52 -13.70 12.04
C SER A 387 17.82 -12.21 11.90
N LEU A 388 18.15 -11.52 12.99
CA LEU A 388 18.54 -10.11 12.99
C LEU A 388 19.74 -9.85 12.08
N ARG A 389 20.75 -10.74 12.10
CA ARG A 389 21.93 -10.63 11.22
C ARG A 389 21.55 -10.77 9.74
N ARG A 390 20.78 -11.80 9.38
CA ARG A 390 20.30 -12.00 8.00
C ARG A 390 19.49 -10.80 7.52
N ALA A 391 18.60 -10.28 8.35
CA ALA A 391 17.80 -9.11 8.01
C ALA A 391 18.66 -7.86 7.77
N ALA A 392 19.75 -7.66 8.52
CA ALA A 392 20.70 -6.58 8.25
C ALA A 392 21.39 -6.74 6.88
N GLU A 393 21.86 -7.96 6.58
CA GLU A 393 22.49 -8.28 5.28
C GLU A 393 21.50 -8.04 4.12
N ILE A 394 20.24 -8.42 4.30
CA ILE A 394 19.17 -8.17 3.32
C ILE A 394 18.94 -6.67 3.14
N MET A 395 18.74 -5.90 4.22
CA MET A 395 18.52 -4.46 4.12
C MET A 395 19.67 -3.78 3.37
N LEU A 396 20.92 -4.10 3.69
CA LEU A 396 22.09 -3.56 3.00
C LEU A 396 22.16 -3.98 1.52
N ALA A 397 21.84 -5.25 1.21
CA ALA A 397 21.85 -5.75 -0.16
C ALA A 397 20.75 -5.10 -1.01
N MET A 398 19.67 -4.63 -0.40
CA MET A 398 18.52 -3.98 -1.05
C MET A 398 18.71 -2.47 -1.29
N GLN A 399 19.91 -1.94 -1.04
CA GLN A 399 20.23 -0.54 -1.32
C GLN A 399 20.24 -0.25 -2.82
N GLU A 400 19.67 0.89 -3.17
CA GLU A 400 19.62 1.42 -4.53
C GLU A 400 20.89 2.21 -4.86
N PRO A 401 21.26 2.34 -6.16
CA PRO A 401 22.44 3.10 -6.55
C PRO A 401 22.45 4.57 -6.11
N ASP A 402 21.27 5.16 -5.88
CA ASP A 402 21.12 6.53 -5.39
C ASP A 402 21.39 6.68 -3.87
N GLY A 403 21.54 5.57 -3.15
CA GLY A 403 21.76 5.50 -1.70
C GLY A 403 20.50 5.18 -0.88
N SER A 404 19.31 5.31 -1.45
CA SER A 404 18.05 4.93 -0.80
C SER A 404 17.86 3.41 -0.76
N PHE A 405 16.72 2.93 -0.26
CA PHE A 405 16.41 1.50 -0.22
C PHE A 405 15.14 1.16 -1.00
N ALA A 406 15.16 0.00 -1.68
CA ALA A 406 13.98 -0.59 -2.31
C ALA A 406 13.06 -1.22 -1.26
N ARG A 407 11.75 -1.24 -1.49
CA ARG A 407 10.78 -1.92 -0.63
C ARG A 407 10.74 -3.43 -0.90
N PHE A 408 10.60 -3.85 -2.16
CA PHE A 408 10.49 -5.28 -2.52
C PHE A 408 11.64 -5.79 -3.39
N GLU A 409 11.97 -5.09 -4.47
CA GLU A 409 13.01 -5.47 -5.44
C GLU A 409 13.83 -4.25 -5.87
N ARG A 410 15.16 -4.38 -6.01
CA ARG A 410 15.99 -3.28 -6.54
C ARG A 410 15.56 -2.84 -7.95
N GLY A 411 15.59 -1.54 -8.18
CA GLY A 411 15.16 -0.89 -9.43
C GLY A 411 13.65 -0.85 -9.64
N GLU A 412 12.83 -1.13 -8.62
CA GLU A 412 11.36 -1.11 -8.72
C GLU A 412 10.75 0.29 -8.87
N ALA A 413 11.47 1.34 -8.45
CA ALA A 413 11.05 2.73 -8.57
C ALA A 413 11.45 3.38 -9.92
N THR A 414 12.40 2.78 -10.65
CA THR A 414 12.98 3.35 -11.87
C THR A 414 12.94 2.34 -13.02
N VAL A 415 11.81 1.67 -13.21
CA VAL A 415 11.67 0.66 -14.25
C VAL A 415 11.63 1.35 -15.63
N PRO A 416 12.49 1.01 -16.60
CA PRO A 416 12.50 1.69 -17.90
C PRO A 416 11.16 1.59 -18.64
N LEU A 417 10.45 0.48 -18.49
CA LEU A 417 9.13 0.28 -19.10
C LEU A 417 8.07 1.29 -18.61
N SER A 418 8.15 1.74 -17.35
CA SER A 418 7.23 2.74 -16.78
C SER A 418 7.63 4.18 -17.12
N GLN A 419 8.78 4.38 -17.78
CA GLN A 419 9.21 5.69 -18.28
C GLN A 419 8.74 5.96 -19.71
N LEU A 420 8.16 4.95 -20.38
CA LEU A 420 7.50 5.18 -21.67
C LEU A 420 6.33 6.16 -21.47
N PRO A 421 6.04 7.03 -22.45
CA PRO A 421 5.02 8.05 -22.33
C PRO A 421 3.60 7.46 -22.45
N TRP A 422 3.31 6.36 -21.77
CA TRP A 422 1.96 5.84 -21.58
C TRP A 422 1.25 6.63 -20.50
N ARG A 423 -0.06 6.78 -20.65
CA ARG A 423 -0.91 7.56 -19.74
C ARG A 423 -0.78 7.09 -18.29
N ASP A 424 -0.83 5.77 -18.08
CA ASP A 424 -0.86 5.14 -16.75
C ASP A 424 0.50 4.54 -16.36
N ALA A 425 1.59 4.95 -17.00
CA ALA A 425 2.90 4.32 -16.79
C ALA A 425 3.40 4.45 -15.35
N ASP A 426 3.07 5.56 -14.69
CA ASP A 426 3.35 5.85 -13.29
C ASP A 426 2.68 4.86 -12.33
N GLN A 427 1.52 4.31 -12.70
CA GLN A 427 0.83 3.30 -11.91
C GLN A 427 1.60 1.96 -11.87
N LEU A 428 2.58 1.76 -12.77
CA LEU A 428 3.43 0.56 -12.81
C LEU A 428 4.58 0.59 -11.78
N ASN A 429 4.89 1.77 -11.23
CA ASN A 429 5.91 1.92 -10.19
C ASN A 429 5.29 1.85 -8.79
N LEU A 430 6.07 1.39 -7.83
CA LEU A 430 5.72 1.47 -6.41
C LEU A 430 6.26 2.78 -5.84
N GLY A 431 5.55 3.88 -6.13
CA GLY A 431 5.92 5.21 -5.67
C GLY A 431 6.89 5.94 -6.60
N GLY A 432 7.22 7.18 -6.21
CA GLY A 432 8.16 8.05 -6.90
C GLY A 432 9.59 7.92 -6.39
N THR A 433 10.57 8.43 -7.14
CA THR A 433 11.97 8.41 -6.72
C THR A 433 12.24 9.22 -5.44
N ASP A 434 11.43 10.25 -5.20
CA ASP A 434 11.58 11.23 -4.13
C ASP A 434 10.32 11.38 -3.28
N ASP A 435 9.44 10.36 -3.29
CA ASP A 435 8.23 10.40 -2.48
C ASP A 435 8.53 10.25 -0.97
N GLU A 436 7.62 10.77 -0.13
CA GLU A 436 7.80 10.69 1.33
C GLU A 436 7.84 9.23 1.83
N ALA A 437 7.20 8.30 1.12
CA ALA A 437 7.22 6.88 1.48
C ALA A 437 8.64 6.28 1.42
N ARG A 438 9.42 6.64 0.40
CA ARG A 438 10.81 6.22 0.23
C ARG A 438 11.74 6.92 1.23
N VAL A 439 11.47 8.18 1.57
CA VAL A 439 12.16 8.89 2.66
C VAL A 439 11.95 8.17 3.99
N VAL A 440 10.70 7.86 4.33
CA VAL A 440 10.34 7.15 5.56
C VAL A 440 10.95 5.75 5.60
N LEU A 441 10.90 5.00 4.49
CA LEU A 441 11.54 3.67 4.40
C LEU A 441 13.05 3.77 4.63
N THR A 442 13.73 4.70 3.94
CA THR A 442 15.19 4.87 4.06
C THR A 442 15.59 5.26 5.48
N ALA A 443 14.88 6.21 6.10
CA ALA A 443 15.10 6.60 7.49
C ALA A 443 14.84 5.42 8.45
N THR A 444 13.79 4.64 8.21
CA THR A 444 13.47 3.45 9.02
C THR A 444 14.58 2.40 8.93
N VAL A 445 15.05 2.08 7.72
CA VAL A 445 16.16 1.13 7.49
C VAL A 445 17.43 1.61 8.18
N LEU A 446 17.80 2.88 8.01
CA LEU A 446 18.93 3.48 8.70
C LEU A 446 18.83 3.33 10.22
N ARG A 447 17.64 3.57 10.79
CA ARG A 447 17.37 3.46 12.22
C ARG A 447 17.46 2.02 12.72
N GLU A 448 16.97 1.05 11.96
CA GLU A 448 17.08 -0.38 12.33
C GLU A 448 18.53 -0.88 12.21
N LEU A 449 19.23 -0.54 11.13
CA LEU A 449 20.66 -0.85 10.94
C LEU A 449 21.51 -0.25 12.07
N ALA A 450 21.21 0.98 12.51
CA ALA A 450 21.89 1.62 13.64
C ALA A 450 21.78 0.81 14.95
N VAL A 451 20.63 0.20 15.19
CA VAL A 451 20.41 -0.62 16.40
C VAL A 451 21.13 -1.96 16.30
N LEU A 452 21.36 -2.45 15.08
CA LEU A 452 22.15 -3.65 14.82
C LEU A 452 23.67 -3.38 14.78
N GLY A 453 24.09 -2.13 15.03
CA GLY A 453 25.50 -1.75 15.13
C GLY A 453 26.12 -1.16 13.86
N TRP A 454 25.36 -0.99 12.78
CA TRP A 454 25.83 -0.34 11.57
C TRP A 454 25.85 1.17 11.72
N ARG A 455 26.99 1.78 11.42
CA ARG A 455 27.25 3.21 11.64
C ARG A 455 27.68 3.88 10.34
N ARG A 456 27.78 5.21 10.37
CA ARG A 456 28.05 6.06 9.21
C ARG A 456 29.45 5.86 8.60
N GLU A 457 30.35 5.18 9.31
CA GLU A 457 31.65 4.75 8.79
C GLU A 457 31.53 3.67 7.69
N ASP A 458 30.39 2.98 7.60
CA ASP A 458 30.09 2.11 6.46
C ASP A 458 29.61 2.95 5.27
N ASP A 459 30.25 2.77 4.12
CA ASP A 459 29.96 3.53 2.88
C ASP A 459 28.49 3.47 2.47
N ARG A 460 27.79 2.36 2.74
CA ARG A 460 26.37 2.21 2.41
C ARG A 460 25.51 3.09 3.31
N ILE A 461 25.82 3.15 4.61
CA ILE A 461 25.12 4.02 5.56
C ILE A 461 25.41 5.48 5.22
N ALA A 462 26.67 5.82 4.90
CA ALA A 462 27.04 7.16 4.45
C ALA A 462 26.28 7.59 3.19
N ALA A 463 26.16 6.71 2.19
CA ALA A 463 25.41 6.97 0.96
C ALA A 463 23.92 7.22 1.22
N ALA A 464 23.31 6.45 2.12
CA ALA A 464 21.91 6.63 2.51
C ALA A 464 21.68 7.95 3.26
N CYS A 465 22.60 8.33 4.17
CA CYS A 465 22.55 9.64 4.81
C CYS A 465 22.71 10.77 3.78
N ALA A 466 23.65 10.64 2.84
CA ALA A 466 23.85 11.63 1.78
C ALA A 466 22.64 11.73 0.84
N TRP A 467 21.91 10.64 0.59
CA TRP A 467 20.65 10.67 -0.13
C TRP A 467 19.59 11.47 0.64
N LEU A 468 19.42 11.22 1.95
CA LEU A 468 18.49 12.01 2.79
C LEU A 468 18.85 13.50 2.79
N ASP A 469 20.14 13.84 2.83
CA ASP A 469 20.61 15.24 2.75
C ASP A 469 20.12 15.91 1.45
N ARG A 470 20.28 15.22 0.30
CA ARG A 470 19.84 15.73 -1.02
C ARG A 470 18.33 15.84 -1.11
N THR A 471 17.59 14.83 -0.66
CA THR A 471 16.11 14.84 -0.72
C THR A 471 15.53 15.89 0.22
N HIS A 472 16.13 16.11 1.39
CA HIS A 472 15.75 17.20 2.29
C HIS A 472 15.98 18.57 1.64
N ALA A 473 17.10 18.78 0.96
CA ALA A 473 17.38 20.05 0.28
C ALA A 473 16.34 20.36 -0.81
N ALA A 474 15.88 19.35 -1.54
CA ALA A 474 14.88 19.52 -2.60
C ALA A 474 13.44 19.68 -2.06
N HIS A 475 13.05 18.85 -1.09
CA HIS A 475 11.64 18.65 -0.72
C HIS A 475 11.37 18.71 0.79
N GLY A 476 12.38 18.92 1.63
CA GLY A 476 12.25 18.87 3.10
C GLY A 476 11.26 19.87 3.69
N HIS A 477 10.93 20.94 2.96
CA HIS A 477 9.98 21.95 3.39
C HIS A 477 8.52 21.45 3.42
N THR A 478 8.16 20.46 2.58
CA THR A 478 6.81 19.89 2.48
C THR A 478 6.58 18.72 3.44
N TRP A 479 7.64 18.18 4.06
CA TRP A 479 7.54 16.97 4.85
C TRP A 479 6.55 17.09 6.01
N SER A 480 5.73 16.05 6.13
CA SER A 480 4.79 15.87 7.24
C SER A 480 5.52 15.70 8.58
N VAL A 481 4.78 15.86 9.69
CA VAL A 481 5.30 15.56 11.04
C VAL A 481 5.78 14.11 11.12
N ALA A 482 5.10 13.18 10.46
CA ALA A 482 5.46 11.77 10.44
C ALA A 482 6.81 11.53 9.76
N THR A 483 7.03 12.14 8.60
CA THR A 483 8.29 12.05 7.86
C THR A 483 9.44 12.69 8.61
N LEU A 484 9.24 13.92 9.13
CA LEU A 484 10.23 14.60 9.97
C LEU A 484 10.58 13.77 11.22
N ALA A 485 9.59 13.20 11.89
CA ALA A 485 9.82 12.39 13.09
C ALA A 485 10.70 11.15 12.79
N GLU A 486 10.45 10.44 11.69
CA GLU A 486 11.29 9.29 11.32
C GLU A 486 12.71 9.70 10.92
N VAL A 487 12.88 10.80 10.16
CA VAL A 487 14.22 11.31 9.81
C VAL A 487 14.99 11.77 11.05
N VAL A 488 14.35 12.47 11.99
CA VAL A 488 14.96 12.87 13.27
C VAL A 488 15.41 11.64 14.05
N ARG A 489 14.56 10.61 14.17
CA ARG A 489 14.93 9.37 14.88
C ARG A 489 16.09 8.63 14.23
N ALA A 490 16.16 8.62 12.90
CA ALA A 490 17.26 7.99 12.17
C ALA A 490 18.58 8.76 12.34
N THR A 491 18.53 10.08 12.11
CA THR A 491 19.70 10.97 12.19
C THR A 491 20.21 11.11 13.62
N ALA A 492 19.36 11.06 14.64
CA ALA A 492 19.79 11.12 16.03
C ALA A 492 20.74 9.97 16.43
N ILE A 493 20.58 8.80 15.82
CA ILE A 493 21.42 7.62 16.11
C ILE A 493 22.58 7.49 15.11
N GLN A 494 22.40 7.95 13.87
CA GLN A 494 23.42 7.81 12.81
C GLN A 494 24.35 9.01 12.65
N CYS A 495 23.97 10.17 13.18
CA CYS A 495 24.70 11.42 12.97
C CYS A 495 25.09 12.07 14.30
N VAL A 496 26.25 12.73 14.28
CA VAL A 496 26.66 13.62 15.37
C VAL A 496 25.63 14.76 15.57
N PRO A 497 25.50 15.31 16.80
CA PRO A 497 24.54 16.39 17.08
C PRO A 497 24.66 17.62 16.17
N ASP A 498 25.86 17.92 15.69
CA ASP A 498 26.12 19.07 14.82
C ASP A 498 25.84 18.84 13.32
N ASN A 499 25.34 17.66 12.94
CA ASN A 499 25.01 17.37 11.56
C ASN A 499 23.91 18.34 11.03
N PRO A 500 24.10 18.98 9.85
CA PRO A 500 23.17 19.97 9.33
C PRO A 500 21.74 19.45 9.10
N LEU A 501 21.58 18.25 8.54
CA LEU A 501 20.27 17.63 8.31
C LEU A 501 19.56 17.35 9.63
N ARG A 502 20.27 16.76 10.59
CA ARG A 502 19.74 16.52 11.94
C ARG A 502 19.20 17.81 12.55
N LYS A 503 20.03 18.86 12.60
CA LYS A 503 19.63 20.17 13.14
C LYS A 503 18.44 20.77 12.41
N ALA A 504 18.45 20.74 11.08
CA ALA A 504 17.37 21.30 10.27
C ALA A 504 16.04 20.56 10.51
N CYS A 505 16.04 19.23 10.47
CA CYS A 505 14.84 18.43 10.72
C CYS A 505 14.34 18.55 12.16
N GLU A 506 15.24 18.56 13.15
CA GLU A 506 14.88 18.79 14.56
C GLU A 506 14.25 20.17 14.76
N GLN A 507 14.88 21.23 14.25
CA GLN A 507 14.35 22.59 14.34
C GLN A 507 12.98 22.68 13.66
N ARG A 508 12.85 22.14 12.45
CA ARG A 508 11.58 22.12 11.70
C ARG A 508 10.48 21.39 12.47
N LEU A 509 10.80 20.23 13.04
CA LEU A 509 9.86 19.49 13.89
C LEU A 509 9.44 20.35 15.09
N ARG A 510 10.40 20.94 15.81
CA ARG A 510 10.11 21.81 16.97
C ARG A 510 9.21 22.99 16.62
N THR A 511 9.36 23.59 15.43
CA THR A 511 8.48 24.69 14.97
C THR A 511 7.05 24.24 14.62
N LYS A 512 6.82 22.94 14.41
CA LYS A 512 5.48 22.40 14.14
C LYS A 512 4.70 22.06 15.42
N GLN A 513 5.32 22.14 16.60
CA GLN A 513 4.60 21.92 17.85
C GLN A 513 3.72 23.13 18.19
N LEU A 514 2.44 22.89 18.46
CA LEU A 514 1.46 23.91 18.82
C LEU A 514 1.62 24.36 20.28
N GLU A 515 0.92 25.43 20.67
CA GLU A 515 0.96 26.00 22.04
C GLU A 515 0.40 25.04 23.10
N ASP A 516 -0.55 24.18 22.73
CA ASP A 516 -1.11 23.15 23.60
C ASP A 516 -0.19 21.92 23.78
N GLY A 517 0.97 21.92 23.14
CA GLY A 517 1.97 20.84 23.18
C GLY A 517 1.78 19.75 22.12
N SER A 518 0.70 19.79 21.35
CA SER A 518 0.41 18.82 20.29
C SER A 518 1.16 19.12 18.99
N PHE A 519 1.03 18.19 18.05
CA PHE A 519 1.43 18.36 16.65
C PHE A 519 0.22 18.31 15.70
N GLY A 520 -0.95 18.74 16.18
CA GLY A 520 -2.21 18.81 15.42
C GLY A 520 -3.19 17.68 15.73
N ASP A 521 -2.71 16.45 15.93
CA ASP A 521 -3.52 15.29 16.31
C ASP A 521 -2.72 14.32 17.21
N GLU A 522 -3.37 13.35 17.83
CA GLU A 522 -2.73 12.43 18.78
C GLU A 522 -1.65 11.54 18.14
N LEU A 523 -1.83 11.12 16.87
CA LEU A 523 -0.86 10.29 16.15
C LEU A 523 0.39 11.09 15.77
N ALA A 524 0.20 12.28 15.21
CA ALA A 524 1.29 13.23 14.92
C ALA A 524 2.03 13.60 16.21
N THR A 525 1.29 13.83 17.30
CA THR A 525 1.88 14.16 18.61
C THR A 525 2.69 12.99 19.18
N ALA A 526 2.20 11.76 19.07
CA ALA A 526 2.96 10.57 19.48
C ALA A 526 4.26 10.38 18.69
N ARG A 527 4.21 10.57 17.37
CA ARG A 527 5.39 10.51 16.49
C ARG A 527 6.38 11.63 16.81
N GLY A 528 5.89 12.86 16.99
CA GLY A 528 6.68 14.01 17.39
C GLY A 528 7.36 13.79 18.74
N LEU A 529 6.64 13.25 19.73
CA LEU A 529 7.19 12.90 21.04
C LEU A 529 8.33 11.89 20.92
N LEU A 530 8.15 10.79 20.17
CA LEU A 530 9.21 9.79 19.93
C LEU A 530 10.47 10.41 19.30
N ALA A 531 10.29 11.35 18.38
CA ALA A 531 11.41 12.06 17.75
C ALA A 531 12.08 13.05 18.69
N LEU A 532 11.33 13.78 19.51
CA LEU A 532 11.87 14.70 20.52
C LEU A 532 12.67 13.96 21.60
N ILE A 533 12.22 12.77 22.00
CA ILE A 533 12.96 11.88 22.92
C ILE A 533 14.25 11.40 22.24
N ALA A 534 14.16 10.93 20.99
CA ALA A 534 15.35 10.46 20.26
C ALA A 534 16.39 11.57 20.03
N ALA A 535 15.96 12.83 19.84
CA ALA A 535 16.82 13.97 19.56
C ALA A 535 17.78 14.32 20.71
N GLY A 536 17.54 13.86 21.94
CA GLY A 536 18.45 14.07 23.08
C GLY A 536 17.73 14.35 24.40
N GLU A 537 18.36 15.16 25.25
CA GLU A 537 17.94 15.36 26.65
C GLU A 537 16.46 15.76 26.81
N PRO A 538 15.81 15.36 27.92
CA PRO A 538 14.42 15.67 28.21
C PRO A 538 14.12 17.17 28.09
N CYS A 539 13.51 17.57 26.97
CA CYS A 539 13.20 18.97 26.71
C CYS A 539 11.77 19.31 27.13
N ALA A 540 11.51 20.59 27.44
CA ALA A 540 10.18 21.08 27.78
C ALA A 540 9.11 20.74 26.72
N GLN A 541 9.51 20.66 25.44
CA GLN A 541 8.64 20.26 24.34
C GLN A 541 8.20 18.80 24.43
N ALA A 542 9.08 17.88 24.85
CA ALA A 542 8.72 16.48 25.06
C ALA A 542 7.75 16.33 26.25
N GLN A 543 8.00 17.05 27.35
CA GLN A 543 7.08 17.13 28.50
C GLN A 543 5.70 17.67 28.10
N ARG A 544 5.64 18.73 27.28
CA ARG A 544 4.37 19.30 26.78
C ARG A 544 3.60 18.30 25.90
N ALA A 545 4.29 17.62 24.97
CA ALA A 545 3.66 16.60 24.11
C ALA A 545 3.16 15.40 24.93
N ALA A 546 3.94 14.92 25.90
CA ALA A 546 3.53 13.84 26.79
C ALA A 546 2.31 14.22 27.65
N ARG A 547 2.30 15.44 28.23
CA ARG A 547 1.15 15.96 28.98
C ARG A 547 -0.10 16.05 28.12
N HIS A 548 0.04 16.57 26.89
CA HIS A 548 -1.06 16.64 25.94
C HIS A 548 -1.65 15.25 25.68
N LEU A 549 -0.81 14.26 25.34
CA LEU A 549 -1.26 12.89 25.10
C LEU A 549 -1.93 12.26 26.32
N VAL A 550 -1.37 12.44 27.52
CA VAL A 550 -1.97 11.90 28.75
C VAL A 550 -3.34 12.53 29.03
N GLY A 551 -3.47 13.84 28.85
CA GLY A 551 -4.76 14.54 28.98
C GLY A 551 -5.80 14.04 27.98
N ARG A 552 -5.40 13.89 26.70
CA ARG A 552 -6.25 13.36 25.64
C ARG A 552 -6.67 11.92 25.90
N VAL A 553 -5.72 11.05 26.27
CA VAL A 553 -6.02 9.65 26.62
C VAL A 553 -7.04 9.56 27.74
N GLY A 554 -7.00 10.46 28.73
CA GLY A 554 -8.02 10.53 29.80
C GLY A 554 -9.45 10.82 29.32
N GLN A 555 -9.62 11.44 28.15
CA GLN A 555 -10.92 11.89 27.62
C GLN A 555 -11.58 10.90 26.63
N ILE A 556 -10.88 9.84 26.18
CA ILE A 556 -11.17 9.12 24.92
C ILE A 556 -12.07 7.85 25.00
N PRO A 557 -13.11 7.69 25.83
CA PRO A 557 -13.72 6.35 26.06
C PRO A 557 -12.83 5.06 26.02
N ASP A 558 -13.33 3.94 26.53
CA ASP A 558 -12.54 2.69 26.57
C ASP A 558 -12.85 1.75 25.40
N ASP A 559 -14.08 1.81 24.91
CA ASP A 559 -14.74 0.84 24.04
C ASP A 559 -14.72 1.23 22.56
N ALA A 560 -14.58 2.51 22.24
CA ALA A 560 -14.56 3.00 20.85
C ALA A 560 -13.66 4.24 20.67
N PRO A 561 -12.33 4.10 20.84
CA PRO A 561 -11.44 5.24 20.72
C PRO A 561 -11.42 5.72 19.27
N SER A 562 -12.01 6.88 19.00
CA SER A 562 -11.89 7.59 17.71
C SER A 562 -10.51 8.22 17.65
N LEU A 563 -9.52 7.43 17.24
CA LEU A 563 -8.13 7.85 17.13
C LEU A 563 -7.78 8.17 15.68
N PRO A 564 -6.83 9.09 15.45
CA PRO A 564 -6.38 9.38 14.10
C PRO A 564 -5.78 8.14 13.41
N ASP A 565 -6.19 7.93 12.16
CA ASP A 565 -5.65 6.92 11.28
C ASP A 565 -4.28 7.36 10.72
N ALA A 566 -3.44 6.40 10.36
CA ALA A 566 -2.25 6.69 9.55
C ALA A 566 -2.52 6.45 8.07
N ALA A 567 -2.18 7.42 7.21
CA ALA A 567 -1.95 7.15 5.80
C ALA A 567 -0.69 6.30 5.63
N LEU A 568 -0.79 5.24 4.83
CA LEU A 568 0.30 4.34 4.48
C LEU A 568 0.38 4.19 2.96
N PRO A 569 1.57 3.98 2.38
CA PRO A 569 1.67 3.66 0.97
C PRO A 569 1.07 2.28 0.71
N GLY A 570 0.12 2.24 -0.22
CA GLY A 570 -0.52 1.04 -0.77
C GLY A 570 0.21 0.56 -2.02
N TYR A 571 -0.56 0.12 -3.03
CA TYR A 571 -0.04 -0.47 -4.27
C TYR A 571 -0.79 0.05 -5.49
N GLY A 572 -0.06 0.59 -6.48
CA GLY A 572 -0.59 0.92 -7.81
C GLY A 572 -1.90 1.70 -7.76
N LEU A 573 -3.00 1.07 -8.19
CA LEU A 573 -4.36 1.65 -8.26
C LEU A 573 -5.03 1.94 -6.91
N SER A 574 -4.45 1.48 -5.80
CA SER A 574 -4.78 1.95 -4.44
C SER A 574 -3.51 2.46 -3.79
N PRO A 575 -3.06 3.68 -4.15
CA PRO A 575 -1.76 4.20 -3.74
C PRO A 575 -1.66 4.48 -2.24
N ARG A 576 -2.79 4.63 -1.54
CA ARG A 576 -2.81 4.82 -0.09
C ARG A 576 -3.80 3.92 0.63
N LEU A 577 -3.44 3.64 1.88
CA LEU A 577 -4.19 2.84 2.84
C LEU A 577 -4.36 3.65 4.13
N ARG A 578 -5.46 3.43 4.84
CA ARG A 578 -5.67 3.92 6.20
C ARG A 578 -5.45 2.81 7.22
N ASP A 579 -4.72 3.11 8.28
CA ASP A 579 -4.53 2.22 9.42
C ASP A 579 -5.21 2.77 10.67
N PRO A 580 -6.40 2.24 11.01
CA PRO A 580 -7.17 2.70 12.16
C PRO A 580 -6.61 2.25 13.51
N SER A 581 -5.61 1.36 13.51
CA SER A 581 -4.91 0.95 14.72
C SER A 581 -3.71 1.87 15.06
N ALA A 582 -3.32 2.75 14.15
CA ALA A 582 -2.06 3.49 14.24
C ALA A 582 -1.99 4.40 15.46
N GLY A 583 -3.06 5.16 15.74
CA GLY A 583 -3.13 6.06 16.90
C GLY A 583 -2.89 5.31 18.21
N ALA A 584 -3.60 4.19 18.44
CA ALA A 584 -3.47 3.41 19.67
C ALA A 584 -2.02 2.93 19.88
N ARG A 585 -1.41 2.37 18.83
CA ARG A 585 -0.03 1.89 18.88
C ARG A 585 0.99 3.01 19.09
N ALA A 586 0.85 4.11 18.37
CA ALA A 586 1.80 5.22 18.43
C ALA A 586 1.75 5.90 19.81
N ILE A 587 0.56 6.15 20.34
CA ILE A 587 0.36 6.72 21.69
C ILE A 587 1.02 5.82 22.73
N HIS A 588 0.71 4.52 22.71
CA HIS A 588 1.29 3.59 23.69
C HIS A 588 2.81 3.53 23.59
N ALA A 589 3.36 3.46 22.37
CA ALA A 589 4.81 3.45 22.15
C ALA A 589 5.48 4.75 22.64
N ALA A 590 4.88 5.91 22.35
CA ALA A 590 5.42 7.21 22.73
C ALA A 590 5.43 7.41 24.25
N LEU A 591 4.31 7.11 24.93
CA LEU A 591 4.23 7.20 26.39
C LEU A 591 5.14 6.18 27.08
N SER A 592 5.29 4.98 26.53
CA SER A 592 6.20 3.95 27.06
C SER A 592 7.66 4.38 26.92
N SER A 593 8.03 4.96 25.78
CA SER A 593 9.37 5.53 25.56
C SER A 593 9.63 6.70 26.52
N PHE A 594 8.65 7.58 26.69
CA PHE A 594 8.74 8.71 27.62
C PHE A 594 8.94 8.25 29.07
N ARG A 595 8.16 7.27 29.54
CA ARG A 595 8.32 6.68 30.87
C ARG A 595 9.72 6.12 31.08
N ARG A 596 10.28 5.45 30.07
CA ARG A 596 11.59 4.81 30.15
C ARG A 596 12.76 5.80 30.12
N GLU A 597 12.65 6.84 29.29
CA GLU A 597 13.80 7.72 28.97
C GLU A 597 13.74 9.08 29.68
N VAL A 598 12.55 9.54 30.08
CA VAL A 598 12.35 10.83 30.76
C VAL A 598 11.89 10.65 32.21
N GLY A 599 11.06 9.65 32.50
CA GLY A 599 10.55 9.38 33.84
C GLY A 599 9.14 9.90 34.07
N GLU A 600 8.96 10.82 35.02
CA GLU A 600 7.64 11.33 35.44
C GLU A 600 7.24 12.62 34.70
N LEU A 601 5.92 12.86 34.64
CA LEU A 601 5.37 14.13 34.13
C LEU A 601 5.65 15.24 35.14
N THR A 602 6.30 16.31 34.69
CA THR A 602 6.55 17.48 35.54
C THR A 602 5.35 18.44 35.50
N ASN A 603 4.93 18.92 36.66
CA ASN A 603 4.01 20.05 36.80
C ASN A 603 4.78 21.34 36.52
N ILE A 604 4.86 21.78 35.26
CA ILE A 604 5.35 23.12 34.91
C ILE A 604 4.25 23.86 34.16
#